data_AF-A0A8T6EFI7-F1
#
_entry.id   AF-A0A8T6EFI7-F1
#
_cell.length_a   1.000
_cell.length_b   1.000
_cell.length_c   1.000
_cell.angle_alpha   90.00
_cell.angle_beta   90.00
_cell.angle_gamma   90.00
#
_symmetry.space_group_name_H-M   'P 1'
#
loop_
_entity.id
_entity.type
_entity.pdbx_description
1 polymer ?
#
loop_
_entity_poly.entity_id
_entity_poly.type
_entity_poly.pdbx_seq_one_letter_code
_entity_poly.pdbx_strand_id
1 'polypeptide(L)'
;MPSNWSNRTIWTGDNLPIMRGMNSESVDLIYLDPPFNSKANYAAKKTEYLKLEKELADPDTTDERKAVIETTLKKLTKELKNSANLPKAIDNEKYSPEDVENFEC
;
A
#
# COMPACT_ATOMS: atom_id res chain seq x y z
N MET A 1 -21.33 25.64 2.59
CA MET A 1 -21.77 25.77 1.18
C MET A 1 -22.58 24.54 0.79
N PRO A 2 -23.49 24.55 -0.21
CA PRO A 2 -24.13 23.33 -0.67
C PRO A 2 -23.08 22.35 -1.25
N SER A 3 -23.33 21.04 -1.16
CA SER A 3 -22.44 20.02 -1.74
C SER A 3 -22.41 20.13 -3.27
N ASN A 4 -21.21 20.03 -3.88
CA ASN A 4 -21.04 19.90 -5.33
C ASN A 4 -21.13 18.45 -5.81
N TRP A 5 -21.69 17.57 -4.99
CA TRP A 5 -21.81 16.14 -5.23
C TRP A 5 -23.17 15.60 -4.75
N SER A 6 -23.59 14.46 -5.31
CA SER A 6 -24.88 13.82 -5.01
C SER A 6 -24.82 12.96 -3.74
N ASN A 7 -25.92 12.88 -2.98
CA ASN A 7 -25.99 12.01 -1.81
C ASN A 7 -25.71 10.54 -2.18
N ARG A 8 -24.98 9.81 -1.33
CA ARG A 8 -24.52 8.41 -1.52
C ARG A 8 -23.56 8.23 -2.71
N THR A 9 -22.65 9.19 -2.93
CA THR A 9 -21.56 9.04 -3.90
C THR A 9 -20.41 8.21 -3.33
N ILE A 10 -19.81 7.36 -4.16
CA ILE A 10 -18.59 6.60 -3.86
C ILE A 10 -17.50 7.07 -4.83
N TRP A 11 -16.37 7.51 -4.29
CA TRP A 11 -15.19 7.85 -5.08
C TRP A 11 -14.10 6.79 -4.91
N THR A 12 -13.30 6.59 -5.97
CA THR A 12 -12.15 5.68 -5.98
C THR A 12 -10.90 6.43 -6.39
N GLY A 13 -9.84 6.37 -5.59
CA GLY A 13 -8.59 7.08 -5.86
C GLY A 13 -7.90 7.54 -4.58
N ASP A 14 -6.91 8.42 -4.73
CA ASP A 14 -6.27 9.09 -3.61
C ASP A 14 -7.25 10.10 -2.97
N ASN A 15 -7.30 10.13 -1.63
CA ASN A 15 -8.28 10.94 -0.92
C ASN A 15 -7.99 12.45 -1.00
N LEU A 16 -6.73 12.89 -1.15
CA LEU A 16 -6.38 14.30 -1.09
C LEU A 16 -6.90 15.11 -2.30
N PRO A 17 -6.71 14.69 -3.56
CA PRO A 17 -7.30 15.39 -4.71
C PRO A 17 -8.83 15.41 -4.64
N ILE A 18 -9.44 14.30 -4.25
CA ILE A 18 -10.90 14.18 -4.12
C ILE A 18 -11.42 15.19 -3.10
N MET A 19 -10.85 15.21 -1.90
CA MET A 19 -11.28 16.12 -0.83
C MET A 19 -11.00 17.59 -1.15
N ARG A 20 -9.95 17.90 -1.91
CA ARG A 20 -9.66 19.28 -2.36
C ARG A 20 -10.67 19.80 -3.40
N GLY A 21 -11.29 18.91 -4.17
CA GLY A 21 -12.35 19.27 -5.11
C GLY A 21 -13.73 19.42 -4.47
N MET A 22 -13.88 19.12 -3.18
CA MET A 22 -15.15 19.24 -2.47
C MET A 22 -15.36 20.67 -1.94
N ASN A 23 -16.59 21.16 -2.02
CA ASN A 23 -16.95 22.46 -1.43
C ASN A 23 -16.66 22.49 0.09
N SER A 24 -16.13 23.60 0.58
CA SER A 24 -15.95 23.82 2.03
C SER A 24 -17.28 23.77 2.79
N GLU A 25 -17.23 23.25 4.02
CA GLU A 25 -18.40 23.13 4.90
C GLU A 25 -19.58 22.39 4.24
N SER A 26 -19.28 21.35 3.45
CA SER A 26 -20.29 20.49 2.80
C SER A 26 -20.44 19.10 3.45
N VAL A 27 -19.69 18.83 4.53
CA VAL A 27 -19.68 17.56 5.25
C VAL A 27 -19.85 17.83 6.75
N ASP A 28 -20.87 17.22 7.36
CA ASP A 28 -21.18 17.39 8.78
C ASP A 28 -20.39 16.43 9.70
N LEU A 29 -20.13 15.21 9.23
CA LEU A 29 -19.47 14.16 10.00
C LEU A 29 -18.48 13.38 9.12
N ILE A 30 -17.27 13.20 9.64
CA ILE A 30 -16.23 12.39 9.01
C ILE A 30 -15.87 11.26 9.97
N TYR A 31 -15.99 10.02 9.50
CA TYR A 31 -15.49 8.83 10.18
C TYR A 31 -14.24 8.33 9.46
N LEU A 32 -13.08 8.38 10.13
CA LEU A 32 -11.81 7.90 9.60
C LEU A 32 -11.26 6.78 10.48
N ASP A 33 -10.89 5.68 9.85
CA ASP A 33 -10.03 4.65 10.42
C ASP A 33 -8.71 4.64 9.61
N PRO A 34 -7.84 5.66 9.80
CA PRO A 34 -6.61 5.73 9.04
C PRO A 34 -5.70 4.55 9.42
N PRO A 35 -4.86 4.06 8.50
CA PRO A 35 -3.88 3.04 8.85
C PRO A 35 -2.99 3.55 9.99
N PHE A 36 -3.13 2.94 11.17
CA PHE A 36 -2.27 3.29 12.29
C PHE A 36 -0.83 2.94 11.90
N ASN A 37 0.05 3.95 11.94
CA ASN A 37 1.48 3.75 11.83
C ASN A 37 2.03 3.09 13.11
N SER A 38 1.55 1.89 13.42
CA SER A 38 1.95 1.06 14.55
C SER A 38 3.34 0.44 14.36
N LYS A 39 4.04 0.77 13.26
CA LYS A 39 5.21 0.04 12.73
C LYS A 39 4.95 -1.46 12.56
N ALA A 40 3.70 -1.92 12.68
CA ALA A 40 3.31 -3.25 12.33
C ALA A 40 3.41 -3.36 10.82
N ASN A 41 4.50 -3.94 10.34
CA ASN A 41 4.56 -4.45 8.99
C ASN A 41 3.47 -5.51 8.86
N TYR A 42 2.33 -5.15 8.25
CA TYR A 42 1.35 -6.12 7.73
C TYR A 42 1.95 -6.99 6.60
N ALA A 43 3.23 -6.82 6.30
CA ALA A 43 4.05 -7.77 5.56
C ALA A 43 4.38 -9.01 6.42
N ALA A 44 3.37 -9.74 6.88
CA ALA A 44 3.55 -11.04 7.54
C ALA A 44 4.50 -11.95 6.74
N LYS A 45 4.42 -11.87 5.40
CA LYS A 45 5.31 -12.60 4.47
C LYS A 45 6.77 -12.13 4.50
N LYS A 46 7.07 -10.85 4.77
CA LYS A 46 8.46 -10.32 4.79
C LYS A 46 9.22 -10.81 6.01
N THR A 47 8.54 -10.93 7.15
CA THR A 47 9.14 -11.44 8.39
C THR A 47 9.51 -12.93 8.27
N GLU A 48 8.69 -13.72 7.59
CA GLU A 48 8.97 -15.13 7.30
C GLU A 48 10.15 -15.29 6.32
N TYR A 49 10.16 -14.50 5.25
CA TYR A 49 11.26 -14.46 4.29
C TYR A 49 12.62 -14.14 4.96
N LEU A 50 12.67 -13.14 5.84
CA LEU A 50 13.90 -12.74 6.54
C LEU A 50 14.38 -13.79 7.55
N LYS A 51 13.48 -14.56 8.17
CA LYS A 51 13.84 -15.67 9.06
C LYS A 51 14.49 -16.81 8.27
N LEU A 52 13.90 -17.15 7.13
CA LEU A 52 14.40 -18.19 6.24
C LEU A 52 15.77 -17.85 5.64
N GLU A 53 16.01 -16.59 5.25
CA GLU A 53 17.35 -16.16 4.78
C GLU A 53 18.42 -16.28 5.86
N LYS A 54 18.09 -15.96 7.11
CA LYS A 54 19.02 -16.10 8.24
C LYS A 54 19.35 -17.56 8.55
N GLU A 55 18.36 -18.44 8.44
CA GLU A 55 18.54 -19.88 8.65
C GLU A 55 19.37 -20.53 7.53
N LEU A 56 19.21 -20.06 6.29
CA LEU A 56 20.04 -20.51 5.16
C LEU A 56 21.52 -20.14 5.33
N ALA A 57 21.79 -18.99 5.94
CA ALA A 57 23.14 -18.49 6.21
C ALA A 57 23.81 -19.15 7.43
N ASP A 58 23.06 -19.93 8.23
CA ASP A 58 23.59 -20.63 9.39
C ASP A 58 24.45 -21.85 8.93
N PRO A 59 25.72 -21.94 9.35
CA PRO A 59 26.60 -23.04 8.98
C PRO A 59 26.17 -24.41 9.55
N ASP A 60 25.36 -24.44 10.61
CA ASP A 60 24.87 -25.68 11.25
C ASP A 60 23.63 -26.25 10.52
N THR A 61 23.04 -25.49 9.60
CA THR A 61 21.87 -25.94 8.83
C THR A 61 22.24 -27.05 7.86
N THR A 62 21.53 -28.18 7.94
CA THR A 62 21.72 -29.35 7.06
C THR A 62 21.39 -29.03 5.61
N ASP A 63 22.07 -29.69 4.67
CA ASP A 63 21.87 -29.46 3.23
C ASP A 63 20.42 -29.75 2.78
N GLU A 64 19.77 -30.73 3.41
CA GLU A 64 18.36 -31.03 3.20
C GLU A 64 17.45 -29.86 3.60
N ARG A 65 17.73 -29.23 4.74
CA ARG A 65 16.98 -28.07 5.23
C ARG A 65 17.22 -26.84 4.35
N LYS A 66 18.45 -26.64 3.86
CA LYS A 66 18.78 -25.57 2.91
C LYS A 66 17.99 -25.71 1.61
N ALA A 67 17.90 -26.92 1.04
CA ALA A 67 17.13 -27.18 -0.18
C ALA A 67 15.63 -26.87 -0.01
N VAL A 68 15.05 -27.17 1.16
CA VAL A 68 13.65 -26.84 1.49
C VAL A 68 13.46 -25.33 1.63
N ILE A 69 14.37 -24.64 2.31
CA ILE A 69 14.33 -23.18 2.49
C ILE A 69 14.38 -22.47 1.13
N GLU A 70 15.31 -22.83 0.26
CA GLU A 70 15.44 -22.23 -1.08
C GLU A 70 14.19 -22.43 -1.94
N THR A 71 13.59 -23.61 -1.90
CA THR A 71 12.36 -23.91 -2.63
C THR A 71 11.20 -23.05 -2.13
N THR A 72 11.13 -22.84 -0.82
CA THR A 72 10.11 -22.01 -0.17
C THR A 72 10.28 -20.54 -0.52
N LEU A 73 11.53 -20.02 -0.50
CA LEU A 73 11.84 -18.65 -0.91
C LEU A 73 11.46 -18.40 -2.39
N LYS A 74 11.82 -19.32 -3.29
CA LYS A 74 11.44 -19.24 -4.72
C LYS A 74 9.91 -19.16 -4.90
N LYS A 75 9.14 -19.94 -4.14
CA LYS A 75 7.67 -19.92 -4.17
C LYS A 75 7.11 -18.58 -3.65
N LEU A 76 7.61 -18.10 -2.52
CA LEU A 76 7.21 -16.81 -1.95
C LEU A 76 7.52 -15.64 -2.89
N THR A 77 8.69 -15.63 -3.53
CA THR A 77 9.04 -14.60 -4.53
C THR A 77 8.14 -14.66 -5.75
N LYS A 78 7.74 -15.86 -6.21
CA LYS A 78 6.79 -16.03 -7.31
C LYS A 78 5.41 -15.50 -6.95
N GLU A 79 4.92 -15.79 -5.74
CA GLU A 79 3.66 -15.27 -5.23
C GLU A 79 3.67 -13.74 -5.11
N LEU A 80 4.77 -13.15 -4.63
CA LEU A 80 4.93 -11.69 -4.54
C LEU A 80 4.95 -11.03 -5.92
N LYS A 81 5.59 -11.64 -6.92
CA LYS A 81 5.58 -11.13 -8.31
C LYS A 81 4.19 -11.24 -8.94
N ASN A 82 3.45 -12.30 -8.65
CA ASN A 82 2.09 -12.47 -9.12
C ASN A 82 1.09 -11.54 -8.41
N SER A 83 1.38 -11.12 -7.17
CA SER A 83 0.60 -10.11 -6.44
C SER A 83 1.05 -8.67 -6.72
N ALA A 84 2.14 -8.46 -7.47
CA ALA A 84 2.71 -7.15 -7.78
C ALA A 84 1.93 -6.34 -8.84
N ASN A 85 0.61 -6.55 -8.95
CA ASN A 85 -0.34 -5.55 -9.45
C ASN A 85 -0.82 -4.61 -8.33
N LEU A 86 0.01 -4.39 -7.31
CA LEU A 86 -0.17 -3.28 -6.37
C LEU A 86 0.59 -2.08 -6.95
N PRO A 87 -0.07 -0.95 -7.24
CA PRO A 87 0.60 0.21 -7.80
C PRO A 87 1.77 0.61 -6.90
N LYS A 88 2.93 0.86 -7.51
CA LYS A 88 4.10 1.41 -6.83
C LYS A 88 3.65 2.63 -6.04
N ALA A 89 4.03 2.68 -4.76
CA ALA A 89 3.79 3.84 -3.91
C ALA A 89 4.23 5.10 -4.66
N ILE A 90 3.31 6.05 -4.77
CA ILE A 90 3.54 7.33 -5.43
C ILE A 90 4.70 8.02 -4.71
N ASP A 91 5.75 8.26 -5.47
CA ASP A 91 6.86 9.15 -5.20
C ASP A 91 6.29 10.56 -4.94
N ASN A 92 6.21 10.93 -3.67
CA ASN A 92 5.70 12.22 -3.16
C ASN A 92 6.57 13.44 -3.54
N GLU A 93 7.33 13.38 -4.63
CA GLU A 93 8.29 14.44 -5.03
C GLU A 93 7.88 15.19 -6.32
N LYS A 94 6.69 14.91 -6.87
CA LYS A 94 6.16 15.62 -8.05
C LYS A 94 4.75 16.15 -7.85
N TYR A 95 4.62 17.16 -6.99
CA TYR A 95 3.46 18.05 -7.09
C TYR A 95 3.99 19.47 -7.28
N SER A 96 4.05 19.94 -8.52
CA SER A 96 4.16 21.37 -8.81
C SER A 96 2.76 21.99 -8.63
N PRO A 97 2.61 23.20 -8.06
CA PRO A 97 1.31 23.85 -7.88
C PRO A 97 0.50 24.10 -9.18
N GLU A 98 1.07 23.79 -10.34
CA GLU A 98 0.61 24.20 -11.68
C GLU A 98 -0.32 23.15 -12.33
N ASP A 99 -0.38 21.93 -11.78
CA ASP A 99 -1.17 20.81 -12.35
C ASP A 99 -2.66 20.80 -11.90
N VAL A 100 -3.11 21.83 -11.17
CA VAL A 100 -4.45 21.89 -10.56
C VAL A 100 -5.52 22.46 -11.51
N GLU A 101 -5.15 22.95 -12.70
CA GLU A 101 -6.07 23.70 -13.57
C GLU A 101 -6.91 22.87 -14.55
N ASN A 102 -6.74 21.55 -14.67
CA ASN A 102 -7.42 20.78 -15.74
C ASN A 102 -8.27 19.58 -15.26
N PHE A 103 -9.14 19.81 -14.29
CA PHE A 103 -10.26 18.89 -14.05
C PHE A 103 -11.59 19.66 -14.07
N GLU A 104 -12.16 19.79 -15.28
CA GLU A 104 -13.53 20.25 -15.44
C GLU A 104 -14.53 19.21 -14.92
N CYS A 105 -15.65 19.75 -14.42
CA CYS A 105 -16.74 19.19 -13.62
C CYS A 105 -17.40 17.89 -14.11
#